data_AF-A0A8J3S904-F1
#
_entry.id   AF-A0A8J3S904-F1
#
_cell.length_a   1.000
_cell.length_b   1.000
_cell.length_c   1.000
_cell.angle_alpha   90.00
_cell.angle_beta   90.00
_cell.angle_gamma   90.00
#
_symmetry.space_group_name_H-M   'P 1'
#
loop_
_entity.id
_entity.type
_entity.pdbx_description
1 polymer ?
#
loop_
_entity_poly.entity_id
_entity_poly.type
_entity_poly.pdbx_seq_one_letter_code
_entity_poly.pdbx_strand_id
1 'polypeptide(L)' 'MPQPHKGDRVPTMVRPPRPLRLTLEAAAAAAGYRHLNDYLVDLLEAAHSGQPLPVPQAYRQEKSPLPDKSEAA' A
#
# COMPACT_ATOMS: atom_id res chain seq x y z
N MET A 1 9.63 -21.95 -4.53
CA MET A 1 9.08 -21.25 -3.35
C MET A 1 7.84 -20.49 -3.79
N PRO A 2 6.75 -20.45 -3.01
CA PRO A 2 5.56 -19.67 -3.40
C PRO A 2 5.96 -18.21 -3.56
N GLN A 3 5.55 -17.58 -4.66
CA GLN A 3 5.79 -16.17 -4.89
C GLN A 3 5.06 -15.34 -3.82
N PRO A 4 5.67 -14.27 -3.29
CA PRO A 4 4.94 -13.32 -2.48
C PRO A 4 3.79 -12.72 -3.31
N HIS A 5 2.56 -13.07 -2.97
CA HIS A 5 1.35 -12.57 -3.61
C HIS A 5 0.64 -11.61 -2.65
N LYS A 6 0.07 -10.54 -3.18
CA LYS A 6 -0.59 -9.49 -2.37
C LYS A 6 -2.05 -9.84 -1.99
N GLY A 7 -2.40 -11.12 -1.98
CA GLY A 7 -3.79 -11.57 -1.87
C GLY A 7 -4.58 -11.40 -3.17
N ASP A 8 -5.90 -11.56 -3.06
CA ASP A 8 -6.86 -11.39 -4.17
C ASP A 8 -7.16 -9.90 -4.40
N ARG A 9 -6.22 -9.21 -5.07
CA ARG A 9 -6.33 -7.77 -5.39
C ARG A 9 -6.39 -7.56 -6.90
N VAL A 10 -7.34 -6.76 -7.36
CA VAL A 10 -7.43 -6.33 -8.76
C VAL A 10 -6.66 -5.02 -8.95
N PRO A 11 -5.64 -4.98 -9.83
CA PRO A 11 -4.89 -3.76 -10.08
C PRO A 11 -5.77 -2.72 -10.78
N THR A 12 -5.81 -1.51 -10.24
CA THR A 12 -6.54 -0.38 -10.84
C THR A 12 -5.60 0.82 -11.00
N MET A 13 -5.54 1.38 -12.20
CA MET A 13 -4.77 2.60 -12.47
C MET A 13 -5.62 3.84 -12.23
N VAL A 14 -5.15 4.75 -11.37
CA VAL A 14 -5.80 6.05 -11.12
C VAL A 14 -4.82 7.17 -11.48
N ARG A 15 -5.30 8.16 -12.25
CA ARG A 15 -4.50 9.33 -12.69
C ARG A 15 -5.11 10.63 -12.14
N PRO A 16 -4.96 10.92 -10.83
CA PRO A 16 -5.51 12.14 -10.26
C PRO A 16 -4.75 13.38 -10.77
N PRO A 17 -5.41 14.55 -10.84
CA PRO A 17 -4.74 15.82 -11.07
C PRO A 17 -3.59 16.04 -10.07
N ARG A 18 -2.51 16.68 -10.50
CA ARG A 18 -1.32 16.90 -9.66
C ARG A 18 -1.64 17.56 -8.30
N PRO A 19 -2.50 18.60 -8.21
CA PRO A 19 -2.84 19.20 -6.92
C PRO A 19 -3.50 18.20 -5.96
N LEU A 20 -4.42 17.39 -6.47
CA LEU A 20 -5.08 16.34 -5.67
C LEU A 20 -4.08 15.27 -5.24
N ARG A 21 -3.11 14.92 -6.09
CA ARG A 21 -2.07 13.96 -5.71
C ARG A 21 -1.25 14.46 -4.52
N LEU A 22 -0.86 15.73 -4.53
CA LEU A 22 -0.06 16.33 -3.44
C LEU A 22 -0.84 16.37 -2.12
N THR A 23 -2.14 16.68 -2.16
CA THR A 23 -2.98 16.70 -0.96
C THR A 23 -3.15 15.29 -0.38
N LEU A 24 -3.32 14.27 -1.23
CA LEU A 24 -3.40 12.87 -0.82
C LEU A 24 -2.07 12.37 -0.23
N GLU A 25 -0.93 12.74 -0.81
CA GLU A 25 0.40 12.40 -0.26
C GLU A 25 0.63 13.01 1.13
N ALA A 26 0.24 14.28 1.31
CA ALA A 26 0.32 14.94 2.62
C ALA A 26 -0.62 14.28 3.66
N ALA A 27 -1.85 13.96 3.28
CA ALA A 27 -2.80 13.29 4.16
C ALA A 27 -2.35 11.88 4.56
N ALA A 28 -1.80 11.12 3.61
CA ALA A 28 -1.22 9.80 3.85
C ALA A 28 -0.08 9.86 4.87
N ALA A 29 0.84 10.81 4.68
CA ALA A 29 1.97 11.01 5.60
C ALA A 29 1.51 11.42 7.00
N ALA A 30 0.55 12.33 7.10
CA ALA A 30 -0.04 12.76 8.38
C ALA A 30 -0.75 11.62 9.11
N ALA A 31 -1.37 10.71 8.36
CA ALA A 31 -2.01 9.51 8.89
C ALA A 31 -1.01 8.38 9.24
N GLY A 32 0.27 8.49 8.88
CA GLY A 32 1.30 7.51 9.21
C GLY A 32 1.56 6.44 8.13
N TYR A 33 1.03 6.62 6.92
CA TYR A 33 1.25 5.68 5.82
C TYR A 33 2.61 5.89 5.16
N ARG A 34 3.31 4.78 4.91
CA ARG A 34 4.56 4.78 4.14
C ARG A 34 4.34 4.91 2.63
N HIS A 35 3.25 4.32 2.14
CA HIS A 35 2.94 4.25 0.72
C HIS A 35 1.55 4.82 0.45
N LEU A 36 1.48 5.75 -0.50
CA LEU A 36 0.21 6.36 -0.91
C LEU A 36 -0.82 5.32 -1.33
N ASN A 37 -0.40 4.21 -1.96
CA ASN A 37 -1.31 3.18 -2.41
C ASN A 37 -2.09 2.54 -1.26
N ASP A 38 -1.45 2.29 -0.12
CA ASP A 38 -2.12 1.67 1.03
C ASP A 38 -3.14 2.64 1.62
N TYR A 39 -2.78 3.92 1.72
CA TYR A 39 -3.71 4.99 2.13
C TYR A 39 -4.94 5.08 1.21
N LEU A 40 -4.76 4.98 -0.11
CA LEU A 40 -5.86 5.05 -1.07
C LEU A 40 -6.80 3.86 -0.97
N VAL A 41 -6.28 2.65 -0.70
CA VAL A 41 -7.10 1.46 -0.51
C VAL A 41 -7.98 1.63 0.72
N ASP A 42 -7.39 2.01 1.85
CA ASP A 42 -8.11 2.19 3.11
C ASP A 42 -9.14 3.34 3.02
N LEU A 43 -8.79 4.42 2.32
CA LEU A 43 -9.71 5.54 2.07
C LEU A 43 -10.92 5.10 1.25
N LEU A 44 -10.72 4.29 0.21
CA LEU A 44 -11.80 3.75 -0.60
C LEU A 44 -12.67 2.78 0.22
N GLU A 45 -12.07 1.91 1.03
CA GLU A 45 -12.80 1.01 1.91
C GLU A 45 -13.66 1.78 2.91
N ALA A 46 -13.09 2.77 3.60
CA ALA A 46 -13.81 3.62 4.55
C ALA A 46 -14.99 4.35 3.89
N ALA A 47 -14.77 4.92 2.70
CA ALA A 47 -15.80 5.63 1.95
C ALA A 47 -16.98 4.75 1.51
N HIS A 48 -16.74 3.46 1.24
CA HIS A 48 -17.78 2.54 0.75
C HIS A 48 -18.40 1.67 1.84
N SER A 49 -17.70 1.42 2.95
CA SER A 49 -18.19 0.61 4.07
C SER A 49 -18.85 1.45 5.18
N GLY A 50 -18.62 2.77 5.19
CA GLY A 50 -19.04 3.65 6.28
C GLY A 50 -18.24 3.45 7.58
N GLN A 51 -17.18 2.64 7.53
CA GLN A 51 -16.26 2.46 8.65
C GLN A 51 -15.20 3.59 8.64
N PRO A 52 -14.67 3.98 9.81
CA PRO A 52 -13.57 4.92 9.87
C PRO A 52 -12.30 4.32 9.22
N LEU A 53 -11.38 5.20 8.82
CA LEU A 53 -10.06 4.77 8.35
C LEU A 53 -9.39 3.89 9.41
N PRO A 54 -8.88 2.70 9.04
CA PRO A 54 -8.12 1.87 9.95
C PRO A 54 -6.85 2.60 10.39
N VAL A 55 -6.41 2.37 11.63
CA VAL A 55 -5.09 2.82 12.08
C VAL A 55 -4.05 2.07 11.25
N PRO A 56 -3.15 2.76 10.51
CA PRO A 56 -2.21 2.07 9.65
C PRO A 56 -1.39 1.09 10.47
N GLN A 57 -1.55 -0.19 10.17
CA GLN A 57 -0.79 -1.22 10.81
C GLN A 57 0.67 -0.99 10.42
N ALA A 58 1.54 -0.76 11.40
CA ALA A 58 2.97 -0.67 11.15
C ALA A 58 3.38 -1.98 10.46
N TYR A 59 3.61 -1.92 9.14
CA TYR A 59 3.95 -3.09 8.35
C TYR A 59 5.13 -3.78 9.03
N ARG A 60 4.88 -4.96 9.62
CA ARG A 60 5.90 -5.85 10.13
C ARG A 60 6.81 -6.14 8.94
N GLN A 61 8.06 -5.67 9.01
CA GLN A 61 9.07 -6.02 8.02
C GLN A 61 9.32 -7.53 8.11
N GLU A 62 8.57 -8.33 7.36
CA GLU A 62 9.06 -9.64 6.97
C GLU A 62 10.15 -9.39 5.94
N LYS A 63 11.37 -9.14 6.44
CA LYS A 63 12.59 -9.31 5.66
C LYS A 63 12.66 -10.79 5.29
N SER A 64 12.05 -11.17 4.17
CA SER A 64 12.45 -12.39 3.50
C SER A 64 13.74 -12.02 2.73
N PRO A 65 14.92 -12.55 3.10
CA PRO A 65 16.11 -12.32 2.30
C PRO A 65 15.84 -12.90 0.92
N LEU A 66 16.03 -12.10 -0.14
CA LEU A 66 16.13 -12.66 -1.48
C LEU A 66 17.32 -13.63 -1.47
N PRO A 67 17.16 -14.89 -1.91
CA PRO A 67 18.30 -15.78 -2.06
C PRO A 67 19.25 -15.18 -3.11
N ASP A 68 20.53 -15.16 -2.74
CA ASP A 68 21.61 -14.63 -3.56
C ASP A 68 21.70 -15.44 -4.87
N LYS A 69 21.87 -14.76 -6.00
CA LYS A 69 21.88 -15.39 -7.34
C LYS A 69 23.22 -16.09 -7.66
N SER A 70 24.00 -16.41 -6.64
CA SER A 70 25.35 -16.98 -6.75
C SER A 70 25.39 -18.51 -6.67
N GLU A 71 24.26 -19.20 -6.42
CA GLU A 71 24.19 -20.67 -6.26
C GLU A 71 23.53 -21.42 -7.43
N ALA A 72 23.53 -20.84 -8.64
CA ALA A 72 23.14 -21.54 -9.85
C ALA A 72 24.27 -21.46 -10.90
N ALA A 73 25.37 -22.15 -10.64
CA ALA A 73 26.41 -22.48 -11.62
C ALA A 73 26.86 -23.93 -11.41
#